data_AF-A0A9E0YH93-F1
#
_entry.id   AF-A0A9E0YH93-F1
#
_cell.length_a   1.000
_cell.length_b   1.000
_cell.length_c   1.000
_cell.angle_alpha   90.00
_cell.angle_beta   90.00
_cell.angle_gamma   90.00
#
_symmetry.space_group_name_H-M   'P 1'
#
loop_
_entity.id
_entity.type
_entity.pdbx_description
1 polymer ?
#
loop_
_entity_poly.entity_id
_entity_poly.type
_entity_poly.pdbx_seq_one_letter_code
_entity_poly.pdbx_strand_id
1 'polypeptide(L)'
;MDQTSVKYNQILNAAIKVFAEQGFHQATISQVAREAGVADGTIYLYFKNKADILSNFFSYKTRLVFDRFRHAVDQAENAEAKLKSLIALHLGEFQRDRNMAVVFQRETLLARYMDEESIREITRTYMDLLEEILRQGQAEGSIRQ
;
A
#
# COMPACT_ATOMS: atom_id res chain seq x y z
N MET A 1 19.50 -11.47 -4.48
CA MET A 1 18.06 -11.37 -4.11
C MET A 1 17.69 -12.63 -3.36
N ASP A 2 17.18 -12.49 -2.13
CA ASP A 2 16.78 -13.62 -1.29
C ASP A 2 15.55 -14.34 -1.89
N GLN A 3 15.65 -15.66 -2.11
CA GLN A 3 14.55 -16.48 -2.65
C GLN A 3 13.30 -16.43 -1.76
N THR A 4 13.47 -16.17 -0.47
CA THR A 4 12.39 -15.99 0.50
C THR A 4 11.52 -14.78 0.14
N SER A 5 12.13 -13.67 -0.27
CA SER A 5 11.44 -12.45 -0.67
C SER A 5 10.68 -12.62 -1.99
N VAL A 6 11.21 -13.41 -2.93
CA VAL A 6 10.55 -13.66 -4.22
C VAL A 6 9.25 -14.44 -4.02
N LYS A 7 9.29 -15.54 -3.26
CA LYS A 7 8.08 -16.34 -2.96
C LYS A 7 7.06 -15.56 -2.15
N TYR A 8 7.52 -14.79 -1.16
CA TYR A 8 6.66 -13.92 -0.37
C TYR A 8 5.85 -12.95 -1.26
N ASN A 9 6.53 -12.22 -2.15
CA ASN A 9 5.86 -11.27 -3.05
C ASN A 9 4.95 -11.96 -4.08
N GLN A 10 5.34 -13.14 -4.57
CA GLN A 10 4.51 -13.95 -5.45
C GLN A 10 3.19 -14.35 -4.79
N ILE A 11 3.25 -14.79 -3.52
CA ILE A 11 2.07 -15.15 -2.74
C ILE A 11 1.18 -13.93 -2.49
N LEU A 12 1.74 -12.77 -2.14
CA LEU A 12 0.97 -11.53 -1.96
C LEU A 12 0.23 -11.12 -3.23
N ASN A 13 0.88 -11.20 -4.40
CA ASN A 13 0.28 -10.85 -5.68
C ASN A 13 -0.82 -11.83 -6.10
N ALA A 14 -0.63 -13.12 -5.85
CA ALA A 14 -1.67 -14.13 -6.07
C ALA A 14 -2.87 -13.90 -5.14
N ALA A 15 -2.60 -13.63 -3.86
CA ALA A 15 -3.63 -13.40 -2.87
C ALA A 15 -4.53 -12.23 -3.21
N ILE A 16 -3.96 -11.08 -3.61
CA ILE A 16 -4.77 -9.92 -3.94
C ILE A 16 -5.67 -10.16 -5.15
N LYS A 17 -5.20 -10.92 -6.14
CA LYS A 17 -6.02 -11.27 -7.30
C LYS A 17 -7.19 -12.16 -6.89
N VAL A 18 -6.93 -13.21 -6.11
CA VAL A 18 -7.98 -14.09 -5.59
C VAL A 18 -8.98 -13.32 -4.72
N PHE A 19 -8.51 -12.43 -3.85
CA PHE A 19 -9.37 -11.63 -2.99
C PHE A 19 -10.20 -10.61 -3.78
N ALA A 20 -9.63 -10.00 -4.82
CA ALA A 20 -10.35 -9.07 -5.69
C ALA A 20 -11.45 -9.76 -6.50
N GLU A 21 -11.18 -10.96 -7.01
CA GLU A 21 -12.11 -11.73 -7.86
C GLU A 21 -13.23 -12.38 -7.04
N GLN A 22 -12.88 -13.03 -5.92
CA GLN A 22 -13.81 -13.87 -5.15
C GLN A 22 -14.39 -13.16 -3.91
N GLY A 23 -13.78 -12.06 -3.48
CA GLY A 23 -14.04 -11.44 -2.17
C GLY A 23 -13.23 -12.12 -1.05
N PHE A 24 -12.78 -11.34 -0.07
CA PHE A 24 -11.88 -11.82 0.99
C PHE A 24 -12.49 -12.96 1.81
N HIS A 25 -13.78 -12.86 2.15
CA HIS A 25 -14.47 -13.83 2.97
C HIS A 25 -14.60 -15.20 2.29
N GLN A 26 -14.91 -15.23 0.98
CA GLN A 26 -15.13 -16.46 0.22
C GLN A 26 -13.83 -17.10 -0.29
N ALA A 27 -12.78 -16.31 -0.48
CA ALA A 27 -11.48 -16.82 -0.89
C ALA A 27 -10.90 -17.85 0.09
N THR A 28 -10.13 -18.81 -0.39
CA THR A 28 -9.43 -19.82 0.45
C THR A 28 -7.92 -19.75 0.27
N ILE A 29 -7.17 -20.21 1.27
CA ILE A 29 -5.70 -20.31 1.19
C ILE A 29 -5.28 -21.23 0.04
N SER A 30 -6.01 -22.32 -0.21
CA SER A 30 -5.75 -23.23 -1.33
C SER A 30 -5.92 -22.56 -2.70
N GLN A 31 -6.89 -21.63 -2.84
CA GLN A 31 -7.01 -20.84 -4.07
C GLN A 31 -5.82 -19.91 -4.25
N VAL A 32 -5.35 -19.26 -3.17
CA VAL A 32 -4.14 -18.42 -3.20
C VAL A 32 -2.91 -19.24 -3.57
N ALA A 33 -2.74 -20.43 -2.98
CA ALA A 33 -1.62 -21.33 -3.29
C ALA A 33 -1.62 -21.74 -4.76
N ARG A 34 -2.79 -22.11 -5.30
CA ARG A 34 -2.96 -22.46 -6.71
C ARG A 34 -2.63 -21.29 -7.64
N GLU A 35 -3.13 -20.09 -7.35
CA GLU A 35 -2.83 -18.88 -8.12
C GLU A 35 -1.34 -18.52 -8.04
N ALA A 36 -0.71 -18.72 -6.89
CA ALA A 36 0.72 -18.51 -6.69
C ALA A 36 1.58 -19.61 -7.33
N GLY A 37 1.03 -20.74 -7.76
CA GLY A 37 1.79 -21.88 -8.26
C GLY A 37 2.65 -22.56 -7.18
N VAL A 38 2.20 -22.54 -5.93
CA VAL A 38 2.88 -23.17 -4.78
C VAL A 38 1.97 -24.19 -4.09
N ALA A 39 2.56 -25.07 -3.28
CA ALA A 39 1.79 -25.97 -2.44
C ALA A 39 1.14 -25.22 -1.27
N ASP A 40 -0.04 -25.67 -0.81
CA ASP A 40 -0.77 -25.06 0.32
C ASP A 40 0.10 -24.88 1.57
N GLY A 41 0.89 -25.90 1.92
CA GLY A 41 1.82 -25.85 3.06
C GLY A 41 2.88 -24.75 2.93
N THR A 42 3.21 -24.32 1.71
CA THR A 42 4.15 -23.22 1.47
C THR A 42 3.57 -21.89 1.94
N ILE A 43 2.26 -21.66 1.82
CA ILE A 43 1.62 -20.42 2.29
C ILE A 43 1.82 -20.25 3.80
N TYR A 44 1.63 -21.33 4.56
CA TYR A 44 1.75 -21.34 6.01
C TYR A 44 3.17 -21.13 6.53
N LEU A 45 4.21 -21.23 5.68
CA LEU A 45 5.57 -20.84 6.03
C LEU A 45 5.73 -19.31 6.10
N TYR A 46 4.89 -18.55 5.39
CA TYR A 46 4.98 -17.10 5.29
C TYR A 46 3.85 -16.38 6.03
N PHE A 47 2.66 -16.98 6.08
CA PHE A 47 1.46 -16.32 6.59
C PHE A 47 0.64 -17.26 7.47
N LYS A 48 0.16 -16.74 8.60
CA LYS A 48 -0.62 -17.49 9.59
C LYS A 48 -2.02 -17.81 9.09
N ASN A 49 -2.64 -16.87 8.36
CA ASN A 49 -4.02 -16.98 7.88
C ASN A 49 -4.30 -15.93 6.77
N LYS A 50 -5.52 -15.91 6.22
CA LYS A 50 -5.92 -14.94 5.17
C LYS A 50 -5.78 -13.48 5.61
N ALA A 51 -6.11 -13.15 6.86
CA ALA A 51 -6.01 -11.79 7.37
C ALA A 51 -4.56 -11.33 7.47
N ASP A 52 -3.66 -12.23 7.86
CA ASP A 52 -2.22 -11.98 7.87
C ASP A 52 -1.67 -11.69 6.47
N ILE A 53 -2.11 -12.45 5.46
CA ILE A 53 -1.78 -12.18 4.04
C ILE A 53 -2.24 -10.78 3.63
N LEU A 54 -3.50 -10.43 3.95
CA LEU A 54 -4.08 -9.14 3.59
C LEU A 54 -3.38 -7.97 4.30
N SER A 55 -3.05 -8.14 5.58
CA SER A 55 -2.30 -7.15 6.38
C SER A 55 -0.92 -6.87 5.78
N ASN A 56 -0.15 -7.94 5.53
CA ASN A 56 1.16 -7.86 4.89
C ASN A 56 1.10 -7.24 3.49
N PHE A 57 0.05 -7.57 2.72
CA PHE A 57 -0.19 -6.93 1.42
C PHE A 57 -0.37 -5.42 1.56
N PHE A 58 -1.21 -4.96 2.50
CA PHE A 58 -1.43 -3.53 2.72
C PHE A 58 -0.16 -2.82 3.19
N SER A 59 0.61 -3.40 4.12
CA SER A 59 1.88 -2.83 4.57
C SER A 59 2.88 -2.70 3.40
N TYR A 60 3.03 -3.75 2.59
CA TYR A 60 3.89 -3.73 1.40
C TYR A 60 3.46 -2.66 0.38
N LYS A 61 2.17 -2.63 0.02
CA LYS A 61 1.65 -1.66 -0.95
C LYS A 61 1.73 -0.24 -0.44
N THR A 62 1.45 -0.02 0.83
CA THR A 62 1.52 1.31 1.43
C THR A 62 2.95 1.84 1.36
N ARG A 63 3.94 1.03 1.73
CA ARG A 63 5.35 1.40 1.56
C ARG A 63 5.67 1.81 0.12
N LEU A 64 5.27 1.02 -0.87
CA LEU A 64 5.49 1.36 -2.28
C LEU A 64 4.81 2.67 -2.71
N VAL A 65 3.63 2.98 -2.18
CA VAL A 65 2.92 4.24 -2.43
C VAL A 65 3.70 5.41 -1.82
N PHE A 66 4.13 5.29 -0.57
CA PHE A 66 4.90 6.34 0.10
C PHE A 66 6.26 6.57 -0.56
N ASP A 67 6.94 5.52 -1.02
CA ASP A 67 8.18 5.65 -1.79
C ASP A 67 7.95 6.47 -3.06
N ARG A 68 6.82 6.29 -3.75
CA ARG A 68 6.45 7.11 -4.93
C ARG A 68 6.14 8.55 -4.55
N PHE A 69 5.40 8.77 -3.46
CA PHE A 69 5.10 10.12 -2.97
C PHE A 69 6.40 10.86 -2.63
N ARG A 70 7.29 10.23 -1.87
CA ARG A 70 8.60 10.77 -1.52
C ARG A 70 9.40 11.11 -2.77
N HIS A 71 9.53 10.16 -3.70
CA HIS A 71 10.27 10.40 -4.93
C HIS A 71 9.71 11.59 -5.74
N ALA A 72 8.40 11.70 -5.88
CA ALA A 72 7.79 12.81 -6.62
C ALA A 72 7.93 14.17 -5.92
N VAL A 73 7.89 14.19 -4.60
CA VAL A 73 8.17 15.39 -3.81
C VAL A 73 9.63 15.80 -3.95
N ASP A 74 10.56 14.85 -3.90
CA ASP A 74 12.01 15.12 -4.00
C ASP A 74 12.43 15.62 -5.39
N GLN A 75 11.67 15.30 -6.45
CA GLN A 75 11.95 15.76 -7.82
C GLN A 75 11.35 17.13 -8.16
N ALA A 76 10.48 17.68 -7.31
CA ALA A 76 9.82 18.96 -7.57
C ALA A 76 10.56 20.13 -6.90
N GLU A 77 10.68 21.24 -7.63
CA GLU A 77 11.56 22.35 -7.25
C GLU A 77 11.02 23.22 -6.11
N ASN A 78 9.73 23.54 -6.13
CA ASN A 78 9.08 24.45 -5.17
C ASN A 78 7.87 23.80 -4.48
N ALA A 79 7.39 24.43 -3.41
CA ALA A 79 6.31 23.86 -2.59
C ALA A 79 5.01 23.64 -3.38
N GLU A 80 4.67 24.52 -4.31
CA GLU A 80 3.47 24.37 -5.14
C GLU A 80 3.57 23.15 -6.06
N ALA A 81 4.72 22.97 -6.72
CA ALA A 81 4.98 21.82 -7.59
C ALA A 81 5.00 20.49 -6.79
N LYS A 82 5.60 20.50 -5.60
CA LYS A 82 5.59 19.36 -4.68
C LYS A 82 4.17 18.97 -4.28
N LEU A 83 3.37 19.95 -3.85
CA LEU A 83 1.98 19.72 -3.44
C LEU A 83 1.12 19.19 -4.59
N LYS A 84 1.24 19.80 -5.78
CA LYS A 84 0.53 19.32 -6.99
C LYS A 84 0.91 17.88 -7.34
N SER A 85 2.20 17.54 -7.27
CA SER A 85 2.68 16.18 -7.57
C SER A 85 2.17 15.16 -6.56
N LEU A 86 2.19 15.50 -5.26
CA LEU A 86 1.65 14.66 -4.20
C LEU A 86 0.14 14.43 -4.38
N ILE A 87 -0.64 15.48 -4.64
CA ILE A 87 -2.09 15.39 -4.87
C ILE A 87 -2.38 14.54 -6.12
N ALA A 88 -1.70 14.80 -7.23
CA ALA A 88 -1.91 14.10 -8.48
C ALA A 88 -1.61 12.60 -8.33
N LEU A 89 -0.52 12.24 -7.65
CA LEU A 89 -0.23 10.85 -7.36
C LEU A 89 -1.28 10.24 -6.43
N HIS A 90 -1.62 10.89 -5.32
CA HIS A 90 -2.60 10.37 -4.37
C HIS A 90 -3.95 10.05 -5.03
N LEU A 91 -4.44 10.95 -5.87
CA LEU A 91 -5.69 10.74 -6.63
C LEU A 91 -5.55 9.65 -7.70
N GLY A 92 -4.35 9.48 -8.26
CA GLY A 92 -4.06 8.47 -9.28
C GLY A 92 -3.79 7.07 -8.74
N GLU A 93 -3.40 6.90 -7.48
CA GLU A 93 -3.00 5.59 -6.94
C GLU A 93 -4.13 4.55 -7.00
N PHE A 94 -5.38 4.96 -6.77
CA PHE A 94 -6.53 4.06 -6.92
C PHE A 94 -6.82 3.65 -8.36
N GLN A 95 -6.31 4.38 -9.35
CA GLN A 95 -6.43 4.03 -10.77
C GLN A 95 -5.31 3.09 -11.24
N ARG A 96 -4.16 3.04 -10.53
CA ARG A 96 -2.99 2.25 -10.95
C ARG A 96 -3.16 0.75 -10.75
N ASP A 97 -3.90 0.32 -9.73
CA ASP A 97 -4.04 -1.09 -9.36
C ASP A 97 -5.52 -1.40 -9.09
N ARG A 98 -6.20 -1.95 -10.10
CA ARG A 98 -7.63 -2.30 -10.03
C ARG A 98 -7.92 -3.31 -8.93
N ASN A 99 -7.04 -4.30 -8.73
CA ASN A 99 -7.25 -5.33 -7.72
C ASN A 99 -7.12 -4.72 -6.31
N MET A 100 -6.14 -3.83 -6.12
CA MET A 100 -6.03 -3.05 -4.90
C MET A 100 -7.29 -2.20 -4.66
N ALA A 101 -7.76 -1.45 -5.66
CA ALA A 101 -8.95 -0.61 -5.52
C ALA A 101 -10.21 -1.41 -5.17
N VAL A 102 -10.41 -2.58 -5.79
CA VAL A 102 -11.54 -3.48 -5.49
C VAL A 102 -11.46 -4.01 -4.07
N VAL A 103 -10.28 -4.46 -3.63
CA VAL A 103 -10.10 -5.00 -2.28
C VAL A 103 -10.23 -3.89 -1.24
N PHE A 104 -9.69 -2.70 -1.51
CA PHE A 104 -9.83 -1.55 -0.62
C PHE A 104 -11.28 -1.08 -0.47
N GLN A 105 -12.05 -1.03 -1.57
CA GLN A 105 -13.45 -0.56 -1.58
C GLN A 105 -14.43 -1.60 -1.00
N ARG A 106 -14.11 -2.89 -1.07
CA ARG A 106 -14.95 -3.95 -0.51
C ARG A 106 -14.61 -4.22 0.95
N GLU A 107 -13.33 -4.12 1.29
CA GLU A 107 -12.80 -4.44 2.61
C GLU A 107 -12.46 -3.15 3.39
N THR A 108 -13.24 -2.06 3.18
CA THR A 108 -13.12 -0.63 3.61
C THR A 108 -12.96 -0.39 5.12
N LEU A 109 -12.10 -1.17 5.73
CA LEU A 109 -11.54 -1.02 7.04
C LEU A 109 -10.06 -1.36 6.88
N LEU A 110 -9.28 -0.41 6.36
CA LEU A 110 -7.85 -0.35 6.68
C LEU A 110 -7.64 -0.66 8.18
N ALA A 111 -8.52 -0.12 9.04
CA ALA A 111 -8.58 -0.37 10.48
C ALA A 111 -8.90 -1.80 10.93
N ARG A 112 -9.47 -2.67 10.09
CA ARG A 112 -9.84 -4.05 10.47
C ARG A 112 -8.71 -5.03 10.21
N TYR A 113 -7.85 -4.74 9.24
CA TYR A 113 -6.79 -5.66 8.79
C TYR A 113 -5.38 -5.07 8.94
N MET A 114 -5.26 -3.79 9.26
CA MET A 114 -4.03 -3.21 9.77
C MET A 114 -4.17 -3.02 11.27
N ASP A 115 -3.10 -3.32 12.00
CA ASP A 115 -3.02 -2.95 13.39
C ASP A 115 -2.93 -1.40 13.52
N GLU A 116 -3.27 -0.91 14.70
CA GLU A 116 -3.30 0.53 14.94
C GLU A 116 -1.93 1.20 14.79
N GLU A 117 -0.84 0.47 15.04
CA GLU A 117 0.51 1.00 14.93
C GLU A 117 0.86 1.29 13.47
N SER A 118 0.58 0.34 12.57
CA SER A 118 0.73 0.51 11.13
C SER A 118 -0.08 1.71 10.61
N ILE A 119 -1.32 1.89 11.07
CA ILE A 119 -2.15 3.04 10.67
C ILE A 119 -1.56 4.37 11.17
N ARG A 120 -1.08 4.39 12.42
CA ARG A 120 -0.41 5.56 12.99
C ARG A 120 0.85 5.91 12.22
N GLU A 121 1.66 4.93 11.85
CA GLU A 121 2.89 5.13 11.08
C GLU A 121 2.60 5.69 9.69
N ILE A 122 1.61 5.14 9.00
CA ILE A 122 1.14 5.63 7.69
C ILE A 122 0.69 7.08 7.79
N THR A 123 -0.15 7.37 8.79
CA THR A 123 -0.68 8.72 9.00
C THR A 123 0.44 9.71 9.30
N ARG A 124 1.39 9.34 10.16
CA ARG A 124 2.56 10.15 10.49
C ARG A 124 3.39 10.44 9.25
N THR A 125 3.75 9.41 8.49
CA THR A 125 4.58 9.55 7.28
C THR A 125 3.96 10.49 6.25
N TYR A 126 2.62 10.45 6.11
CA TYR A 126 1.89 11.36 5.21
C TYR A 126 1.88 12.80 5.72
N MET A 127 1.65 12.98 7.01
CA MET A 127 1.65 14.31 7.62
C MET A 127 3.03 14.95 7.62
N ASP A 128 4.09 14.17 7.85
CA ASP A 128 5.48 14.65 7.79
C ASP A 128 5.83 15.16 6.38
N LEU A 129 5.39 14.44 5.34
CA LEU A 129 5.52 14.88 3.94
C LEU A 129 4.79 16.20 3.67
N LEU A 130 3.56 16.34 4.16
CA LEU A 130 2.80 17.57 4.00
C LEU A 130 3.43 18.72 4.78
N GLU A 131 3.86 18.48 6.02
CA GLU A 131 4.50 19.48 6.87
C GLU A 131 5.78 20.03 6.23
N GLU A 132 6.61 19.16 5.65
CA GLU A 132 7.80 19.55 4.90
C GLU A 132 7.46 20.51 3.75
N ILE A 133 6.46 20.15 2.93
CA ILE A 133 6.02 20.97 1.79
C ILE A 133 5.47 22.32 2.27
N LEU A 134 4.66 22.31 3.32
CA LEU A 134 4.06 23.54 3.86
C LEU A 134 5.12 24.47 4.46
N ARG A 135 6.08 23.94 5.20
CA ARG A 135 7.21 24.70 5.76
C ARG A 135 8.05 25.33 4.66
N GLN A 136 8.34 24.57 3.60
CA GLN A 136 9.03 25.11 2.43
C GLN A 136 8.22 26.25 1.80
N GLY A 137 6.91 26.07 1.59
CA GLY A 137 6.07 27.10 0.98
C GLY A 137 5.94 28.37 1.81
N GLN A 138 5.95 28.26 3.15
CA GLN A 138 6.00 29.41 4.05
C GLN A 138 7.34 30.16 3.94
N ALA A 139 8.47 29.46 3.82
CA ALA A 139 9.78 30.07 3.61
C ALA A 139 9.92 30.73 2.23
N GLU A 140 9.30 30.16 1.20
CA GLU A 140 9.22 30.73 -0.15
C GLU A 140 8.24 31.91 -0.27
N GLY A 141 7.34 32.09 0.71
CA GLY A 141 6.24 33.06 0.64
C GLY A 141 5.08 32.64 -0.28
N SER A 142 5.09 31.40 -0.79
CA SER A 142 4.04 30.84 -1.64
C SER A 142 2.82 30.35 -0.85
N ILE A 143 2.99 30.10 0.45
CA ILE A 143 1.92 29.67 1.38
C ILE A 143 1.87 30.64 2.57
N ARG A 144 0.66 31.07 2.95
CA ARG A 144 0.44 31.96 4.11
C ARG A 144 0.63 31.18 5.42
N GLN A 145 1.12 31.87 6.45
CA GLN A 145 1.14 31.36 7.82
C GLN A 145 -0.26 31.24 8.41
#